data_AF-A0A851HN47-F1
#
_entry.id   AF-A0A851HN47-F1
#
_cell.length_a   1.000
_cell.length_b   1.000
_cell.length_c   1.000
_cell.angle_alpha   90.00
_cell.angle_beta   90.00
_cell.angle_gamma   90.00
#
_symmetry.space_group_name_H-M   'P 1'
#
loop_
_entity.id
_entity.type
_entity.pdbx_description
1 polymer ?
#
loop_
_entity_poly.entity_id
_entity_poly.type
_entity_poly.pdbx_seq_one_letter_code
_entity_poly.pdbx_strand_id
1 'polypeptide(L)'
;MLYALLGVAIGVLLPNQSAVNNRLRASVSTPWVMAVISFLVGTICLAVLTWATVGTVSFDATLFITQPWWLWIGGLVGVVGMTTTVLLLPILGALYSTALNLTAQVITTMVIDHFGLFGVDVYRATSWRLTGALVVVGAALLAVLAGRARPQRQGAPSPGWYVIGIAVGVCFGGSS
;
A
#
# COMPACT_ATOMS: atom_id res chain seq x y z
N MET A 1 18.59 -8.07 -12.32
CA MET A 1 19.07 -6.75 -11.84
C MET A 1 18.14 -5.61 -12.25
N LEU A 2 17.73 -5.48 -13.52
CA LEU A 2 16.76 -4.45 -13.95
C LEU A 2 15.45 -4.44 -13.13
N TYR A 3 14.82 -5.60 -12.93
CA TYR A 3 13.60 -5.71 -12.12
C TYR A 3 13.79 -5.30 -10.65
N ALA A 4 14.96 -5.56 -10.07
CA ALA A 4 15.28 -5.13 -8.70
C ALA A 4 15.41 -3.60 -8.61
N LEU A 5 16.01 -2.96 -9.62
CA LEU A 5 16.10 -1.49 -9.70
C LEU A 5 14.73 -0.85 -9.88
N LEU A 6 13.85 -1.47 -10.69
CA LEU A 6 12.45 -1.03 -10.80
C LEU A 6 11.71 -1.16 -9.47
N GLY A 7 11.92 -2.25 -8.72
CA GLY A 7 11.37 -2.42 -7.38
C GLY A 7 11.84 -1.32 -6.40
N VAL A 8 13.13 -0.96 -6.44
CA VAL A 8 13.66 0.16 -5.65
C VAL A 8 13.04 1.50 -6.08
N ALA A 9 12.89 1.73 -7.38
CA ALA A 9 12.25 2.94 -7.91
C ALA A 9 10.79 3.09 -7.42
N ILE A 10 10.03 1.99 -7.41
CA ILE A 10 8.67 1.97 -6.83
C ILE A 10 8.70 2.31 -5.34
N GLY A 11 9.65 1.74 -4.58
CA GLY A 11 9.83 2.04 -3.16
C GLY A 11 10.10 3.53 -2.87
N VAL A 12 10.77 4.24 -3.78
CA VAL A 12 10.99 5.70 -3.69
C VAL A 12 9.73 6.49 -4.05
N LEU A 13 8.93 5.98 -5.00
CA LEU A 13 7.72 6.65 -5.47
C LEU A 13 6.58 6.62 -4.43
N LEU A 14 6.46 5.55 -3.62
CA LEU A 14 5.38 5.40 -2.64
C LEU A 14 5.32 6.53 -1.58
N PRO A 15 6.44 6.93 -0.93
CA PRO A 15 6.44 8.11 -0.05
C PRO A 15 6.10 9.41 -0.78
N ASN A 16 6.56 9.57 -2.01
CA ASN A 16 6.28 10.76 -2.81
C ASN A 16 4.79 10.86 -3.16
N GLN A 17 4.19 9.75 -3.60
CA GLN A 17 2.75 9.66 -3.83
C GLN A 17 1.96 10.03 -2.57
N SER A 18 2.34 9.49 -1.41
CA SER A 18 1.71 9.82 -0.14
C SER A 18 1.82 11.31 0.20
N ALA A 19 2.96 11.94 -0.04
CA ALA A 19 3.15 13.38 0.20
C ALA A 19 2.31 14.25 -0.76
N VAL A 20 2.30 13.91 -2.06
CA VAL A 20 1.47 14.60 -3.07
C VAL A 20 -0.01 14.47 -2.74
N ASN A 21 -0.48 13.27 -2.40
CA ASN A 21 -1.88 13.03 -2.02
C ASN A 21 -2.26 13.76 -0.73
N ASN A 22 -1.35 13.86 0.24
CA ASN A 22 -1.58 14.68 1.44
C ASN A 22 -1.71 16.17 1.12
N ARG A 23 -0.91 16.70 0.17
CA ARG A 23 -1.08 18.07 -0.29
C ARG A 23 -2.41 18.26 -1.01
N LEU A 24 -2.77 17.33 -1.90
CA LEU A 24 -4.06 17.37 -2.60
C LEU A 24 -5.23 17.32 -1.61
N ARG A 25 -5.14 16.48 -0.56
CA ARG A 25 -6.11 16.42 0.53
C ARG A 25 -6.28 17.78 1.20
N ALA A 26 -5.18 18.50 1.46
CA ALA A 26 -5.25 19.83 2.07
C ALA A 26 -5.90 20.89 1.15
N SER A 27 -5.98 20.62 -0.16
CA SER A 27 -6.61 21.50 -1.16
C SER A 27 -8.08 21.18 -1.44
N VAL A 28 -8.65 20.15 -0.80
CA VAL A 28 -10.06 19.75 -1.01
C VAL A 28 -10.79 19.61 0.32
N SER A 29 -12.12 19.58 0.27
CA SER A 29 -12.97 19.56 1.47
C SER A 29 -12.96 18.24 2.23
N THR A 30 -12.87 17.10 1.52
CA THR A 30 -12.95 15.77 2.13
C THR A 30 -11.90 14.80 1.56
N PRO A 31 -11.45 13.80 2.35
CA PRO A 31 -10.53 12.76 1.87
C PRO A 31 -11.06 11.98 0.66
N TRP A 32 -12.38 11.82 0.56
CA TRP A 32 -13.02 11.10 -0.53
C TRP A 32 -12.86 11.81 -1.88
N VAL A 33 -12.98 13.14 -1.91
CA VAL A 33 -12.76 13.94 -3.11
C VAL A 33 -11.30 13.85 -3.58
N MET A 34 -10.34 13.87 -2.65
CA MET A 34 -8.92 13.63 -2.97
C MET A 34 -8.73 12.25 -3.60
N ALA A 35 -9.36 11.21 -3.04
CA ALA A 35 -9.25 9.84 -3.58
C ALA A 35 -9.81 9.77 -5.00
N VAL A 36 -11.00 10.31 -5.24
CA VAL A 36 -11.62 10.35 -6.59
C VAL A 36 -10.68 11.02 -7.60
N ILE A 37 -10.13 12.20 -7.29
CA ILE A 37 -9.21 12.91 -8.19
C ILE A 37 -7.97 12.07 -8.47
N SER A 38 -7.38 11.47 -7.43
CA SER A 38 -6.15 10.69 -7.57
C SER A 38 -6.36 9.42 -8.40
N PHE A 39 -7.45 8.70 -8.16
CA PHE A 39 -7.82 7.52 -8.94
C PHE A 39 -8.21 7.88 -10.38
N LEU A 40 -8.85 9.02 -10.60
CA LEU A 40 -9.18 9.49 -11.95
C LEU A 40 -7.91 9.79 -12.75
N VAL A 41 -6.96 10.55 -12.18
CA VAL A 41 -5.67 10.83 -12.83
C VAL A 41 -4.90 9.53 -13.10
N GLY A 42 -4.88 8.60 -12.13
CA GLY A 42 -4.28 7.28 -12.31
C GLY A 42 -4.94 6.47 -13.43
N THR A 43 -6.27 6.47 -13.49
CA THR A 43 -7.05 5.75 -14.51
C THR A 43 -6.79 6.32 -15.91
N ILE A 44 -6.76 7.66 -16.05
CA ILE A 44 -6.44 8.30 -17.33
C ILE A 44 -5.02 7.96 -17.76
N CYS A 45 -4.05 8.00 -16.83
CA CYS A 45 -2.68 7.62 -17.12
C CYS A 45 -2.59 6.16 -17.59
N LEU A 46 -3.26 5.24 -16.90
CA LEU A 46 -3.32 3.83 -17.28
C LEU A 46 -3.99 3.62 -18.64
N ALA A 47 -5.08 4.33 -18.93
CA ALA A 47 -5.74 4.27 -20.24
C ALA A 47 -4.81 4.71 -21.37
N VAL A 48 -4.07 5.81 -21.19
CA VAL A 48 -3.09 6.30 -22.18
C VAL A 48 -1.95 5.29 -22.37
N LEU A 49 -1.39 4.75 -21.28
CA LEU A 49 -0.33 3.75 -21.35
C LEU A 49 -0.80 2.46 -22.03
N THR A 50 -2.01 2.01 -21.72
CA THR A 50 -2.61 0.81 -22.33
C THR A 50 -2.83 1.04 -23.82
N TRP A 51 -3.38 2.19 -24.21
CA TRP A 51 -3.54 2.54 -25.61
C TRP A 51 -2.18 2.63 -26.33
N ALA A 52 -1.17 3.25 -25.72
CA ALA A 52 0.16 3.39 -26.33
C ALA A 52 0.91 2.06 -26.52
N THR A 53 0.61 1.06 -25.68
CA THR A 53 1.30 -0.24 -25.71
C THR A 53 0.53 -1.33 -26.44
N VAL A 54 -0.80 -1.35 -26.32
CA VAL A 54 -1.69 -2.39 -26.87
C VAL A 54 -2.49 -1.88 -28.07
N GLY A 55 -2.61 -0.57 -28.26
CA GLY A 55 -3.38 0.05 -29.35
C GLY A 55 -4.88 0.21 -29.04
N THR A 56 -5.36 -0.31 -27.92
CA THR A 56 -6.75 -0.19 -27.48
C THR A 56 -6.87 -0.17 -25.96
N VAL A 57 -7.96 0.43 -25.44
CA VAL A 57 -8.35 0.41 -24.01
C VAL A 57 -9.55 -0.53 -23.79
N SER A 58 -10.07 -1.14 -24.85
CA SER A 58 -11.20 -2.06 -24.78
C SER A 58 -10.83 -3.36 -24.08
N PHE A 59 -11.76 -3.87 -23.28
CA PHE A 59 -11.67 -5.17 -22.62
C PHE A 59 -12.91 -6.00 -22.93
N ASP A 60 -12.79 -7.33 -22.87
CA ASP A 60 -13.92 -8.24 -23.13
C ASP A 60 -14.89 -8.27 -21.96
N ALA A 61 -16.09 -7.71 -22.11
CA ALA A 61 -17.09 -7.65 -21.04
C ALA A 61 -17.47 -9.01 -20.41
N THR A 62 -17.18 -10.14 -21.06
CA THR A 62 -17.36 -11.48 -20.46
C THR A 62 -16.51 -11.69 -19.20
N LEU A 63 -15.47 -10.87 -18.97
CA LEU A 63 -14.66 -10.89 -17.75
C LEU A 63 -15.48 -10.69 -16.47
N PHE A 64 -16.56 -9.91 -16.50
CA PHE A 64 -17.41 -9.70 -15.31
C PHE A 64 -18.22 -10.93 -14.91
N ILE A 65 -18.37 -11.90 -15.81
CA ILE A 65 -19.15 -13.12 -15.60
C ILE A 65 -18.24 -14.32 -15.38
N THR A 66 -17.12 -14.38 -16.11
CA THR A 66 -16.20 -15.52 -16.09
C THR A 66 -15.20 -15.47 -14.96
N GLN A 67 -14.86 -14.27 -14.47
CA GLN A 67 -13.90 -14.10 -13.40
C GLN A 67 -14.57 -14.05 -12.02
N PRO A 68 -13.89 -14.54 -10.98
CA PRO A 68 -14.47 -14.55 -9.65
C PRO A 68 -14.63 -13.15 -9.06
N TRP A 69 -15.67 -12.97 -8.25
CA TRP A 69 -16.07 -11.67 -7.72
C TRP A 69 -15.01 -10.97 -6.86
N TRP A 70 -14.11 -11.74 -6.24
CA TRP A 70 -13.07 -11.18 -5.36
C TRP A 70 -11.99 -10.39 -6.10
N LEU A 71 -11.84 -10.57 -7.43
CA LEU A 71 -10.90 -9.76 -8.22
C LEU A 71 -11.24 -8.27 -8.18
N TRP A 72 -12.54 -7.94 -8.10
CA TRP A 72 -13.03 -6.56 -8.06
C TRP A 72 -12.78 -5.87 -6.73
N ILE A 73 -12.50 -6.64 -5.67
CA ILE A 73 -12.19 -6.11 -4.33
C ILE A 73 -10.86 -5.37 -4.33
N GLY A 74 -9.92 -5.73 -5.22
CA GLY A 74 -8.59 -5.09 -5.28
C GLY A 74 -8.66 -3.57 -5.44
N GLY A 75 -9.57 -3.07 -6.28
CA GLY A 75 -9.79 -1.63 -6.45
C GLY A 75 -10.32 -0.97 -5.17
N LEU A 76 -11.26 -1.60 -4.48
CA LEU A 76 -11.82 -1.10 -3.22
C LEU A 76 -10.77 -1.06 -2.12
N VAL A 77 -9.96 -2.11 -2.01
CA VAL A 77 -8.84 -2.22 -1.07
C VAL A 77 -7.81 -1.11 -1.32
N GLY A 78 -7.53 -0.81 -2.59
CA GLY A 78 -6.67 0.31 -2.97
C GLY A 78 -7.21 1.68 -2.51
N VAL A 79 -8.52 1.93 -2.70
CA VAL A 79 -9.17 3.18 -2.28
C VAL A 79 -9.10 3.34 -0.76
N VAL A 80 -9.44 2.29 -0.01
CA VAL A 80 -9.38 2.30 1.46
C VAL A 80 -7.95 2.47 1.93
N GLY A 81 -7.00 1.71 1.38
CA GLY A 81 -5.60 1.76 1.77
C GLY A 81 -4.98 3.14 1.52
N MET A 82 -5.20 3.73 0.34
CA MET A 82 -4.70 5.06 0.02
C MET A 82 -5.30 6.13 0.93
N THR A 83 -6.63 6.15 1.08
CA THR A 83 -7.32 7.17 1.88
C THR A 83 -6.86 7.13 3.33
N THR A 84 -6.77 5.93 3.90
CA THR A 84 -6.32 5.75 5.28
C THR A 84 -4.84 6.09 5.45
N THR A 85 -3.97 5.79 4.48
CA THR A 85 -2.55 6.22 4.50
C THR A 85 -2.43 7.73 4.63
N VAL A 86 -3.23 8.47 3.85
CA VAL A 86 -3.26 9.94 3.88
C VAL A 86 -3.82 10.46 5.21
N LEU A 87 -4.81 9.78 5.79
CA LEU A 87 -5.36 10.14 7.10
C LEU A 87 -4.38 9.91 8.26
N LEU A 88 -3.59 8.83 8.21
CA LEU A 88 -2.62 8.46 9.24
C LEU A 88 -1.39 9.37 9.27
N LEU A 89 -0.98 9.89 8.10
CA LEU A 89 0.27 10.65 7.97
C LEU A 89 0.40 11.85 8.94
N PRO A 90 -0.61 12.74 9.10
CA PRO A 90 -0.53 13.83 10.07
C PRO A 90 -0.64 13.37 11.54
N ILE A 91 -1.23 12.21 11.82
CA ILE A 91 -1.48 11.70 13.18
C ILE A 91 -0.27 10.97 13.73
N LEU A 92 0.28 10.05 12.94
CA LEU A 92 1.39 9.19 13.35
C LEU A 92 2.75 9.76 12.90
N GLY A 93 2.77 10.62 11.89
CA GLY A 93 3.99 11.04 11.19
C GLY A 93 4.35 10.08 10.06
N ALA A 94 5.06 10.61 9.05
CA ALA A 94 5.39 9.87 7.83
C ALA A 94 6.20 8.60 8.10
N LEU A 95 7.30 8.71 8.87
CA LEU A 95 8.19 7.57 9.16
C LEU A 95 7.44 6.42 9.85
N TYR A 96 6.60 6.74 10.84
CA TYR A 96 5.81 5.75 11.58
C TYR A 96 4.75 5.09 10.71
N SER A 97 4.03 5.88 9.92
CA SER A 97 2.98 5.38 9.03
C SER A 97 3.58 4.41 8.00
N THR A 98 4.76 4.74 7.45
CA THR A 98 5.48 3.86 6.51
C THR A 98 5.99 2.59 7.19
N ALA A 99 6.55 2.69 8.40
CA ALA A 99 7.08 1.53 9.14
C ALA A 99 5.98 0.52 9.49
N LEU A 100 4.82 0.99 9.97
CA LEU A 100 3.66 0.13 10.26
C LEU A 100 3.10 -0.51 9.00
N ASN A 101 2.97 0.26 7.90
CA ASN A 101 2.51 -0.26 6.63
C ASN A 101 3.42 -1.36 6.10
N LEU A 102 4.74 -1.12 6.08
CA LEU A 102 5.71 -2.10 5.58
C LEU A 102 5.68 -3.38 6.42
N THR A 103 5.57 -3.25 7.74
CA THR A 103 5.43 -4.40 8.66
C THR A 103 4.22 -5.25 8.29
N ALA A 104 3.06 -4.63 8.12
CA ALA A 104 1.84 -5.34 7.78
C ALA A 104 1.86 -5.91 6.35
N GLN A 105 2.46 -5.20 5.38
CA GLN A 105 2.66 -5.71 4.01
C GLN A 105 3.49 -7.00 4.03
N VAL A 106 4.63 -7.01 4.73
CA VAL A 106 5.51 -8.19 4.82
C VAL A 106 4.78 -9.37 5.46
N ILE A 107 4.08 -9.15 6.57
CA ILE A 107 3.34 -10.22 7.25
C ILE A 107 2.26 -10.79 6.34
N THR A 108 1.46 -9.93 5.70
CA THR A 108 0.38 -10.36 4.81
C THR A 108 0.90 -11.10 3.59
N THR A 109 1.96 -10.60 2.93
CA THR A 109 2.58 -11.27 1.79
C THR A 109 3.10 -12.65 2.19
N MET A 110 3.72 -12.80 3.36
CA MET A 110 4.15 -14.12 3.83
C MET A 110 2.98 -15.09 4.04
N VAL A 111 1.86 -14.60 4.57
CA VAL A 111 0.65 -15.43 4.75
C VAL A 111 0.09 -15.83 3.39
N ILE A 112 -0.06 -14.90 2.46
CA ILE A 112 -0.57 -15.17 1.11
C ILE A 112 0.30 -16.21 0.40
N ASP A 113 1.62 -15.99 0.38
CA ASP A 113 2.58 -16.89 -0.29
C ASP A 113 2.63 -18.29 0.34
N HIS A 114 2.52 -18.36 1.67
CA HIS A 114 2.59 -19.63 2.38
C HIS A 114 1.36 -20.51 2.12
N PHE A 115 0.18 -19.88 2.04
CA PHE A 115 -1.08 -20.58 1.83
C PHE A 115 -1.53 -20.61 0.35
N GLY A 116 -0.80 -19.95 -0.56
CA GLY A 116 -1.21 -19.81 -1.97
C GLY A 116 -2.54 -19.10 -2.13
N LEU A 117 -2.84 -18.14 -1.25
CA LEU A 117 -4.12 -17.41 -1.31
C LEU A 117 -4.22 -16.67 -2.64
N PHE A 118 -5.43 -16.52 -3.17
CA PHE A 118 -5.70 -15.86 -4.45
C PHE A 118 -5.10 -16.56 -5.69
N GLY A 119 -4.73 -17.85 -5.57
CA GLY A 119 -4.22 -18.63 -6.70
C GLY A 119 -2.75 -18.33 -7.04
N VAL A 120 -2.03 -17.72 -6.11
CA VAL A 120 -0.60 -17.41 -6.24
C VAL A 120 0.20 -18.69 -5.98
N ASP A 121 1.37 -18.82 -6.62
CA ASP A 121 2.27 -19.95 -6.39
C ASP A 121 2.64 -20.10 -4.90
N VAL A 122 2.56 -21.33 -4.40
CA VAL A 122 2.89 -21.62 -2.99
C VAL A 122 4.41 -21.56 -2.80
N TYR A 123 4.88 -20.46 -2.20
CA TYR A 123 6.27 -20.33 -1.82
C TYR A 123 6.44 -20.70 -0.35
N ARG A 124 7.15 -21.80 -0.09
CA ARG A 124 7.45 -22.24 1.28
C ARG A 124 8.15 -21.14 2.07
N ALA A 125 7.77 -21.01 3.35
CA ALA A 125 8.41 -20.11 4.30
C ALA A 125 9.77 -20.71 4.71
N THR A 126 10.79 -20.51 3.87
CA THR A 126 12.16 -20.93 4.20
C THR A 126 12.72 -20.08 5.34
N SER A 127 13.69 -20.61 6.07
CA SER A 127 14.34 -19.91 7.19
C SER A 127 14.90 -18.54 6.78
N TRP A 128 15.36 -18.40 5.54
CA TRP A 128 15.83 -17.11 4.99
C TRP A 128 14.72 -16.10 4.75
N ARG A 129 13.54 -16.53 4.26
CA ARG A 129 12.40 -15.61 4.12
C ARG A 129 11.93 -15.13 5.49
N LEU A 130 11.83 -16.03 6.47
CA LEU A 130 11.48 -15.70 7.85
C LEU A 130 12.49 -14.71 8.47
N THR A 131 13.78 -14.96 8.27
CA THR A 131 14.84 -14.07 8.75
C THR A 131 14.74 -12.68 8.09
N GLY A 132 14.55 -12.62 6.78
CA GLY A 132 14.38 -11.37 6.05
C GLY A 132 13.17 -10.56 6.54
N ALA A 133 12.03 -11.23 6.75
CA ALA A 133 10.84 -10.60 7.30
C ALA A 133 11.08 -10.06 8.71
N LEU A 134 11.72 -10.84 9.59
CA LEU A 134 12.08 -10.42 10.94
C LEU A 134 13.00 -9.19 10.94
N VAL A 135 13.95 -9.10 10.00
CA VAL A 135 14.82 -7.94 9.85
C VAL A 135 14.01 -6.69 9.47
N VAL A 136 13.08 -6.81 8.51
CA VAL A 136 12.23 -5.67 8.10
C VAL A 136 11.34 -5.20 9.24
N VAL A 137 10.68 -6.14 9.95
CA VAL A 137 9.84 -5.83 11.11
C VAL A 137 10.68 -5.23 12.24
N GLY A 138 11.86 -5.77 12.51
CA GLY A 138 12.78 -5.25 13.51
C GLY A 138 13.25 -3.82 13.19
N ALA A 139 13.62 -3.56 11.94
CA ALA A 139 13.98 -2.22 11.48
C ALA A 139 12.81 -1.22 11.61
N ALA A 140 11.60 -1.65 11.27
CA ALA A 140 10.39 -0.85 11.44
C ALA A 140 10.12 -0.54 12.93
N LEU A 141 10.24 -1.53 13.82
CA LEU A 141 10.09 -1.34 15.27
C LEU A 141 11.14 -0.38 15.82
N LEU A 142 12.40 -0.50 15.40
CA LEU A 142 13.47 0.41 15.80
C LEU A 142 13.18 1.85 15.35
N ALA A 143 12.72 2.04 14.10
CA ALA A 143 12.35 3.35 13.59
C ALA A 143 11.21 3.99 14.41
N VAL A 144 10.23 3.18 14.82
CA VAL A 144 9.11 3.61 15.67
C VAL A 144 9.63 3.99 17.07
N LEU A 145 10.47 3.16 17.70
CA LEU A 145 11.00 3.42 19.04
C LEU A 145 11.91 4.65 19.05
N ALA A 146 12.79 4.80 18.06
CA ALA A 146 13.69 5.96 17.93
C ALA A 146 12.92 7.25 17.66
N GLY A 147 11.83 7.18 16.89
CA GLY A 147 10.97 8.34 16.63
C GLY A 147 10.29 8.89 17.89
N ARG A 148 10.00 8.04 18.90
CA ARG A 148 9.27 8.46 20.12
C ARG A 148 10.11 9.37 21.00
N ALA A 149 11.41 9.43 20.76
CA ALA A 149 12.34 10.34 21.42
C ALA A 149 12.21 11.80 20.94
N ARG A 150 11.46 12.08 19.84
CA ARG A 150 11.17 13.46 19.43
C ARG A 150 9.94 14.00 20.17
N PRO A 151 9.98 15.25 20.69
CA PRO A 151 8.83 15.85 21.37
C PRO A 151 7.62 15.92 20.43
N GLN A 152 6.61 15.12 20.72
CA GLN A 152 5.39 15.02 19.91
C GLN A 152 4.55 16.28 20.14
N ARG A 153 4.43 17.16 19.13
CA ARG A 153 3.65 18.42 19.21
C ARG A 153 2.13 18.19 19.31
N GLN A 154 1.67 16.96 19.08
CA GLN A 154 0.29 16.53 19.25
C GLN A 154 0.29 15.38 20.28
N GLY A 155 -0.68 15.36 21.19
CA GLY A 155 -0.78 14.32 22.23
C GLY A 155 -0.74 12.91 21.66
N ALA A 156 -0.33 11.92 22.47
CA ALA A 156 -0.17 10.54 22.03
C ALA A 156 -1.43 10.03 21.30
N PRO A 157 -1.30 9.51 20.06
CA PRO A 157 -2.43 8.95 19.32
C PRO A 157 -3.11 7.84 20.13
N SER A 158 -4.44 7.77 20.07
CA SER A 158 -5.16 6.66 20.69
C SER A 158 -4.74 5.31 20.07
N PRO A 159 -4.77 4.20 20.84
CA PRO A 159 -4.35 2.88 20.36
C PRO A 159 -4.99 2.44 19.03
N GLY A 160 -6.21 2.89 18.74
CA GLY A 160 -6.94 2.57 17.52
C GLY A 160 -6.22 3.01 16.23
N TRP A 161 -5.48 4.12 16.26
CA TRP A 161 -4.76 4.59 15.07
C TRP A 161 -3.61 3.67 14.66
N TYR A 162 -3.00 2.95 15.61
CA TYR A 162 -1.97 1.95 15.31
C TYR A 162 -2.57 0.72 14.63
N VAL A 163 -3.74 0.26 15.09
CA VAL A 163 -4.48 -0.86 14.47
C VAL A 163 -4.88 -0.51 13.04
N ILE A 164 -5.37 0.71 12.83
CA ILE A 164 -5.71 1.23 11.50
C ILE A 164 -4.47 1.25 10.60
N GLY A 165 -3.32 1.71 11.09
CA GLY A 165 -2.06 1.69 10.33
C GLY A 165 -1.62 0.28 9.89
N ILE A 166 -1.81 -0.72 10.74
CA ILE A 166 -1.55 -2.12 10.40
C ILE A 166 -2.54 -2.60 9.34
N ALA A 167 -3.83 -2.31 9.50
CA ALA A 167 -4.87 -2.72 8.54
C ALA A 167 -4.60 -2.18 7.12
N VAL A 168 -4.07 -0.95 7.00
CA VAL A 168 -3.66 -0.40 5.70
C VAL A 168 -2.54 -1.19 5.06
N GLY A 169 -1.52 -1.59 5.81
CA GLY A 169 -0.42 -2.35 5.24
C GLY A 169 -0.88 -3.74 4.79
N VAL A 170 -1.88 -4.32 5.46
CA VAL A 170 -2.54 -5.55 5.00
C VAL A 170 -3.19 -5.36 3.63
N CYS A 171 -3.82 -4.21 3.37
CA CYS A 171 -4.43 -3.90 2.07
C CYS A 171 -3.43 -3.88 0.90
N PHE A 172 -2.17 -3.51 1.16
CA PHE A 172 -1.13 -3.42 0.13
C PHE A 172 -0.22 -4.66 0.07
N GLY A 173 -0.33 -5.59 1.02
CA GLY A 173 0.40 -6.85 1.02
C GLY A 173 -0.22 -7.81 0.01
N GLY A 174 0.14 -7.67 -1.27
CA GLY A 174 -0.21 -8.61 -2.33
C GLY A 174 1.06 -9.22 -2.89
N SER A 175 1.13 -10.55 -2.96
CA SER A 175 2.18 -11.25 -3.68
C SER A 175 1.93 -11.11 -5.18
N SER A 176 2.90 -10.50 -5.85
CA SER A 176 2.95 -10.35 -7.31
C SER A 176 3.51 -11.60 -7.96
#